data_AF-A0A4U2PWV3-F1
#
_entry.id   AF-A0A4U2PWV3-F1
#
_cell.length_a   1.000
_cell.length_b   1.000
_cell.length_c   1.000
_cell.angle_alpha   90.00
_cell.angle_beta   90.00
_cell.angle_gamma   90.00
#
_symmetry.space_group_name_H-M   'P 1'
#
loop_
_entity.id
_entity.type
_entity.pdbx_description
1 polymer ?
#
loop_
_entity_poly.entity_id
_entity_poly.type
_entity_poly.pdbx_seq_one_letter_code
_entity_poly.pdbx_strand_id
1 'polypeptide(L)'
;MKKMLPWLITILLAITLIAGAAFVLIPALSGKKSEATPNAQAAQAEQLPRLSADELVEVSSEITGIKTNLADADYIVQMNLSFQLNDAKAKESFEKIKDISIKPIVIQLLADTKPDELRTAKGRDQFSDKLTDLINKSLPEGHLGNAKITDFLLASI
;
A
#
# COMPACT_ATOMS: atom_id res chain seq x y z
N MET A 1 -19.88 23.33 -63.14
CA MET A 1 -19.33 23.38 -61.77
C MET A 1 -18.84 22.00 -61.29
N LYS A 2 -17.97 21.30 -62.04
CA LYS A 2 -17.48 19.94 -61.71
C LYS A 2 -16.02 19.89 -61.22
N LYS A 3 -15.35 21.03 -61.08
CA LYS A 3 -13.96 21.14 -60.58
C LYS A 3 -13.85 21.55 -59.10
N MET A 4 -14.97 21.88 -58.46
CA MET A 4 -15.01 22.30 -57.04
C MET A 4 -15.20 21.12 -56.08
N LEU A 5 -15.76 20.00 -56.56
CA LEU A 5 -16.05 18.82 -55.75
C LEU A 5 -14.79 18.11 -55.22
N PRO A 6 -13.74 17.85 -56.02
CA PRO A 6 -12.52 17.24 -55.49
C PRO A 6 -11.78 18.15 -54.51
N TRP A 7 -11.92 19.48 -54.65
CA TRP A 7 -11.31 20.46 -53.76
C TRP A 7 -12.02 20.55 -52.39
N LEU A 8 -13.34 20.44 -52.37
CA LEU A 8 -14.12 20.36 -51.13
C LEU A 8 -13.80 19.09 -50.34
N ILE A 9 -13.63 17.95 -51.03
CA ILE A 9 -13.28 16.67 -50.41
C ILE A 9 -11.87 16.72 -49.80
N THR A 10 -10.91 17.36 -50.47
CA THR A 10 -9.54 17.51 -49.92
C THR A 10 -9.51 18.42 -48.69
N ILE A 11 -10.29 19.50 -48.68
CA ILE A 11 -10.43 20.36 -47.50
C ILE A 11 -11.07 19.58 -46.34
N LEU A 12 -12.13 18.81 -46.60
CA LEU A 12 -12.77 17.99 -45.57
C LEU A 12 -11.80 16.94 -45.00
N LEU A 13 -11.01 16.29 -45.86
CA LEU A 13 -9.99 15.31 -45.46
C LEU A 13 -8.87 15.95 -44.64
N ALA A 14 -8.44 17.17 -44.99
CA ALA A 14 -7.42 17.89 -44.23
C ALA A 14 -7.92 18.25 -42.82
N ILE A 15 -9.17 18.70 -42.70
CA ILE A 15 -9.78 19.04 -41.40
C ILE A 15 -9.91 17.80 -40.51
N THR A 16 -10.32 16.64 -41.05
CA THR A 16 -10.40 15.40 -40.27
C THR A 16 -9.03 14.89 -39.82
N LEU A 17 -7.98 15.07 -40.64
CA LEU A 17 -6.61 14.69 -40.29
C LEU A 17 -6.04 15.58 -39.17
N ILE A 18 -6.32 16.89 -39.22
CA ILE A 18 -5.94 17.85 -38.17
C ILE A 18 -6.68 17.55 -36.86
N ALA A 19 -7.99 17.24 -36.92
CA ALA A 19 -8.76 16.86 -35.74
C ALA A 19 -8.27 15.56 -35.10
N GLY A 20 -7.90 14.57 -35.91
CA GLY A 20 -7.29 13.31 -35.43
C GLY A 20 -5.94 13.53 -34.76
N ALA A 21 -5.06 14.35 -35.36
CA ALA A 21 -3.77 14.69 -34.77
C ALA A 21 -3.93 15.45 -33.43
N ALA A 22 -4.88 16.39 -33.34
CA ALA A 22 -5.20 17.09 -32.11
C ALA A 22 -5.70 16.13 -31.01
N PHE A 23 -6.53 15.14 -31.35
CA PHE A 23 -7.02 14.14 -30.39
C PHE A 23 -5.89 13.29 -29.78
N VAL A 24 -4.85 12.99 -30.53
CA VAL A 24 -3.71 12.18 -30.06
C VAL A 24 -2.64 13.05 -29.36
N LEU A 25 -2.42 14.27 -29.84
CA LEU A 25 -1.36 15.15 -29.31
C LEU A 25 -1.82 15.97 -28.09
N ILE A 26 -3.11 16.32 -27.96
CA ILE A 26 -3.63 17.08 -26.81
C ILE A 26 -3.45 16.32 -25.48
N PRO A 27 -3.71 15.00 -25.35
CA PRO A 27 -3.43 14.25 -24.13
C PRO A 27 -1.92 14.12 -23.85
N ALA A 28 -1.08 14.08 -24.89
CA ALA A 28 0.37 13.94 -24.76
C ALA A 28 1.09 15.28 -24.42
N LEU A 29 0.56 16.42 -24.86
CA LEU A 29 1.05 17.76 -24.52
C LEU A 29 0.37 18.34 -23.26
N SER A 30 -0.86 17.95 -22.96
CA SER A 30 -1.56 18.35 -21.72
C SER A 30 -1.12 17.45 -20.58
N GLY A 31 0.08 17.72 -20.05
CA GLY A 31 0.47 17.26 -18.72
C GLY A 31 -0.52 17.79 -17.68
N LYS A 32 -1.60 17.04 -17.46
CA LYS A 32 -2.66 17.30 -16.47
C LYS A 32 -2.48 16.22 -15.39
N LYS A 33 -1.78 16.47 -14.27
CA LYS A 33 -2.20 17.35 -13.16
C LYS A 33 -3.71 17.48 -13.11
N SER A 34 -4.35 16.39 -12.73
CA SER A 34 -5.73 16.38 -12.26
C SER A 34 -5.80 17.15 -10.95
N GLU A 35 -6.07 18.44 -11.05
CA GLU A 35 -6.69 19.18 -9.95
C GLU A 35 -8.10 18.64 -9.77
N ALA A 36 -8.32 18.02 -8.62
CA ALA A 36 -9.59 17.50 -8.18
C ALA A 36 -10.43 18.65 -7.62
N THR A 37 -11.59 18.91 -8.24
CA THR A 37 -12.69 19.67 -7.66
C THR A 37 -13.85 18.68 -7.43
N PRO A 38 -14.58 18.76 -6.31
CA PRO A 38 -15.09 17.60 -5.59
C PRO A 38 -16.45 17.10 -6.09
N ASN A 39 -16.66 15.80 -5.88
CA ASN A 39 -17.94 15.08 -5.81
C ASN A 39 -18.80 15.01 -7.09
N ALA A 40 -18.64 13.91 -7.85
CA ALA A 40 -19.76 13.27 -8.56
C ALA A 40 -19.46 11.84 -9.08
N GLN A 41 -18.58 11.06 -8.45
CA GLN A 41 -18.39 9.62 -8.71
C GLN A 41 -18.21 8.94 -7.35
N ALA A 42 -19.31 8.61 -6.65
CA ALA A 42 -19.82 7.24 -6.62
C ALA A 42 -18.67 6.25 -6.33
N ALA A 43 -18.23 6.15 -5.07
CA ALA A 43 -18.93 5.33 -4.07
C ALA A 43 -19.16 3.90 -4.59
N GLN A 44 -18.06 3.17 -4.72
CA GLN A 44 -17.98 1.71 -4.76
C GLN A 44 -16.53 1.28 -4.47
N ALA A 45 -15.88 1.95 -3.52
CA ALA A 45 -15.03 1.17 -2.63
C ALA A 45 -16.03 0.55 -1.65
N GLU A 46 -16.11 -0.77 -1.60
CA GLU A 46 -16.78 -1.44 -0.48
C GLU A 46 -16.22 -0.81 0.79
N GLN A 47 -17.00 0.07 1.41
CA GLN A 47 -16.71 0.55 2.74
C GLN A 47 -16.94 -0.66 3.63
N LEU A 48 -15.88 -1.47 3.79
CA LEU A 48 -15.72 -2.35 4.93
C LEU A 48 -16.23 -1.54 6.13
N PRO A 49 -17.22 -2.08 6.88
CA PRO A 49 -17.82 -1.33 7.98
C PRO A 49 -16.70 -0.78 8.85
N ARG A 50 -16.68 0.53 9.05
CA ARG A 50 -15.70 1.16 9.95
C ARG A 50 -15.99 0.64 11.35
N LEU A 51 -15.12 -0.24 11.83
CA LEU A 51 -15.17 -0.76 13.20
C LEU A 51 -15.15 0.44 14.17
N SER A 52 -15.96 0.33 15.22
CA SER A 52 -15.89 1.22 16.39
C SER A 52 -14.54 1.08 17.11
N ALA A 53 -14.24 2.04 18.00
CA ALA A 53 -13.00 1.99 18.78
C ALA A 53 -12.92 0.71 19.63
N ASP A 54 -14.04 0.29 20.24
CA ASP A 54 -14.09 -0.91 21.09
C ASP A 54 -13.86 -2.18 20.26
N GLU A 55 -14.50 -2.27 19.08
CA GLU A 55 -14.30 -3.39 18.16
C GLU A 55 -12.86 -3.45 17.65
N LEU A 56 -12.22 -2.30 17.37
CA LEU A 56 -10.81 -2.27 16.98
C LEU A 56 -9.90 -2.83 18.07
N VAL A 57 -10.13 -2.47 19.33
CA VAL A 57 -9.37 -3.00 20.47
C VAL A 57 -9.59 -4.51 20.60
N GLU A 58 -10.83 -4.97 20.40
CA GLU A 58 -11.17 -6.41 20.49
C GLU A 58 -10.47 -7.26 19.43
N VAL A 59 -10.21 -6.71 18.24
CA VAL A 59 -9.52 -7.44 17.15
C VAL A 59 -8.04 -7.08 17.01
N SER A 60 -7.46 -6.30 17.92
CA SER A 60 -6.06 -5.86 17.82
C SER A 60 -5.14 -6.56 18.83
N SER A 61 -3.96 -6.98 18.39
CA SER A 61 -2.89 -7.55 19.21
C SER A 61 -1.60 -6.75 19.05
N GLU A 62 -0.64 -6.92 19.96
CA GLU A 62 0.66 -6.26 19.91
C GLU A 62 1.82 -7.19 20.22
N ILE A 63 2.97 -6.86 19.63
CA ILE A 63 4.29 -7.39 19.98
C ILE A 63 5.21 -6.20 20.26
N THR A 64 5.69 -6.12 21.50
CA THR A 64 6.52 -5.02 21.98
C THR A 64 7.96 -5.48 22.24
N GLY A 65 8.91 -4.54 22.21
CA GLY A 65 10.29 -4.79 22.61
C GLY A 65 11.08 -5.65 21.62
N ILE A 66 10.74 -5.60 20.33
CA ILE A 66 11.56 -6.22 19.30
C ILE A 66 12.86 -5.41 19.21
N LYS A 67 13.99 -6.07 19.41
CA LYS A 67 15.32 -5.46 19.30
C LYS A 67 16.26 -6.43 18.61
N THR A 68 16.72 -6.07 17.42
CA THR A 68 17.56 -6.94 16.59
C THR A 68 18.39 -6.11 15.61
N ASN A 69 19.46 -6.72 15.09
CA ASN A 69 20.19 -6.21 13.95
C ASN A 69 19.35 -6.32 12.66
N LEU A 70 19.74 -5.53 11.67
CA LEU A 70 19.22 -5.59 10.31
C LEU A 70 20.12 -6.45 9.41
N ALA A 71 19.85 -6.45 8.09
CA ALA A 71 20.76 -7.04 7.10
C ALA A 71 22.19 -6.48 7.18
N ASP A 72 22.29 -5.21 7.59
CA ASP A 72 23.54 -4.57 7.97
C ASP A 72 23.75 -4.71 9.49
N ALA A 73 24.82 -5.42 9.87
CA ALA A 73 25.14 -5.71 11.27
C ALA A 73 25.52 -4.46 12.08
N ASP A 74 25.95 -3.40 11.40
CA ASP A 74 26.31 -2.12 12.04
C ASP A 74 25.07 -1.32 12.47
N TYR A 75 23.85 -1.80 12.17
CA TYR A 75 22.61 -1.16 12.55
C TYR A 75 21.77 -2.05 13.48
N ILE A 76 21.14 -1.39 14.44
CA ILE A 76 20.14 -1.98 15.33
C ILE A 76 18.80 -1.28 15.17
N VAL A 77 17.73 -2.06 15.21
CA VAL A 77 16.36 -1.57 15.30
C VAL A 77 15.74 -2.00 16.62
N GLN A 78 15.03 -1.07 17.24
CA GLN A 78 14.05 -1.33 18.28
C GLN A 78 12.67 -0.93 17.75
N MET A 79 11.69 -1.82 17.85
CA MET A 79 10.32 -1.53 17.39
C MET A 79 9.23 -2.23 18.20
N ASN A 80 8.05 -1.63 18.16
CA ASN A 80 6.80 -2.24 18.59
C ASN A 80 5.86 -2.32 17.38
N LEU A 81 5.05 -3.39 17.34
CA LEU A 81 4.13 -3.66 16.26
C LEU A 81 2.72 -3.90 16.83
N SER A 82 1.72 -3.29 16.18
CA SER A 82 0.31 -3.60 16.38
C SER A 82 -0.22 -4.38 15.18
N PHE A 83 -1.13 -5.31 15.42
CA PHE A 83 -1.72 -6.20 14.44
C PHE A 83 -3.23 -6.11 14.55
N GLN A 84 -3.92 -5.82 13.45
CA GLN A 84 -5.37 -5.81 13.40
C GLN A 84 -5.88 -7.04 12.65
N LEU A 85 -6.62 -7.90 13.34
CA LEU A 85 -7.17 -9.13 12.82
C LEU A 85 -8.60 -8.90 12.32
N ASN A 86 -9.11 -9.84 11.53
CA ASN A 86 -10.47 -9.76 10.99
C ASN A 86 -11.57 -10.00 12.03
N ASP A 87 -11.29 -10.75 13.10
CA ASP A 87 -12.23 -11.05 14.18
C ASP A 87 -11.53 -11.46 15.49
N ALA A 88 -12.30 -11.58 16.58
CA ALA A 88 -11.80 -11.92 17.91
C ALA A 88 -11.20 -13.35 18.01
N LYS A 89 -11.69 -14.31 17.22
CA LYS A 89 -11.15 -15.68 17.20
C LYS A 89 -9.78 -15.71 16.53
N ALA A 90 -9.64 -14.99 15.41
CA ALA A 90 -8.37 -14.78 14.74
C ALA A 90 -7.35 -14.12 15.67
N LYS A 91 -7.77 -13.13 16.46
CA LYS A 91 -6.92 -12.57 17.52
C LYS A 91 -6.51 -13.64 18.53
N GLU A 92 -7.42 -14.45 19.05
CA GLU A 92 -7.08 -15.50 20.02
C GLU A 92 -6.06 -16.51 19.45
N SER A 93 -6.26 -16.95 18.21
CA SER A 93 -5.33 -17.85 17.51
C SER A 93 -3.98 -17.18 17.27
N PHE A 94 -3.96 -15.91 16.86
CA PHE A 94 -2.74 -15.10 16.71
C PHE A 94 -1.97 -15.02 18.03
N GLU A 95 -2.63 -14.70 19.14
CA GLU A 95 -2.01 -14.57 20.47
C GLU A 95 -1.30 -15.86 20.91
N LYS A 96 -1.85 -17.03 20.58
CA LYS A 96 -1.25 -18.33 20.91
C LYS A 96 0.06 -18.58 20.17
N ILE A 97 0.21 -18.03 18.95
CA ILE A 97 1.36 -18.27 18.09
C ILE A 97 2.31 -17.08 17.97
N LYS A 98 1.97 -15.93 18.56
CA LYS A 98 2.68 -14.68 18.30
C LYS A 98 4.16 -14.75 18.66
N ASP A 99 4.51 -15.42 19.75
CA ASP A 99 5.90 -15.52 20.20
C ASP A 99 6.68 -16.67 19.54
N ILE A 100 6.00 -17.74 19.14
CA ILE A 100 6.61 -18.96 18.59
C ILE A 100 6.69 -18.99 17.06
N SER A 101 5.87 -18.18 16.37
CA SER A 101 5.79 -18.18 14.91
C SER A 101 5.84 -16.77 14.32
N ILE A 102 5.08 -15.82 14.87
CA ILE A 102 4.99 -14.46 14.29
C ILE A 102 6.25 -13.64 14.58
N LYS A 103 6.72 -13.61 15.82
CA LYS A 103 7.93 -12.89 16.22
C LYS A 103 9.18 -13.37 15.46
N PRO A 104 9.40 -14.69 15.24
CA PRO A 104 10.44 -15.17 14.33
C PRO A 104 10.33 -14.61 12.90
N ILE A 105 9.12 -14.53 12.32
CA ILE A 105 8.90 -13.93 10.98
C ILE A 105 9.32 -12.46 10.98
N VAL A 106 8.97 -11.69 12.03
CA VAL A 106 9.39 -10.29 12.16
C VAL A 106 10.93 -10.18 12.18
N ILE A 107 11.59 -10.99 13.01
CA ILE A 107 13.04 -10.98 13.14
C ILE A 107 13.71 -11.36 11.81
N GLN A 108 13.19 -12.37 11.12
CA GLN A 108 13.71 -12.80 9.82
C GLN A 108 13.54 -11.70 8.77
N LEU A 109 12.38 -11.07 8.67
CA LEU A 109 12.15 -9.98 7.74
C LEU A 109 13.09 -8.80 8.02
N LEU A 110 13.34 -8.48 9.30
CA LEU A 110 14.30 -7.45 9.69
C LEU A 110 15.74 -7.80 9.31
N ALA A 111 16.13 -9.07 9.46
CA ALA A 111 17.43 -9.57 9.04
C ALA A 111 17.63 -9.49 7.51
N ASP A 112 16.56 -9.49 6.72
CA ASP A 112 16.60 -9.32 5.26
C ASP A 112 16.47 -7.84 4.82
N THR A 113 16.19 -6.93 5.76
CA THR A 113 15.87 -5.53 5.46
C THR A 113 17.11 -4.64 5.60
N LYS A 114 17.37 -3.77 4.61
CA LYS A 114 18.45 -2.78 4.70
C LYS A 114 18.03 -1.55 5.53
N PRO A 115 18.95 -0.87 6.22
CA PRO A 115 18.65 0.33 7.00
C PRO A 115 17.91 1.42 6.20
N ASP A 116 18.30 1.65 4.95
CA ASP A 116 17.69 2.66 4.07
C ASP A 116 16.20 2.41 3.78
N GLU A 117 15.78 1.14 3.79
CA GLU A 117 14.38 0.76 3.59
C GLU A 117 13.50 1.16 4.77
N LEU A 118 14.04 1.30 5.99
CA LEU A 118 13.24 1.66 7.17
C LEU A 118 13.33 3.15 7.55
N ARG A 119 14.24 3.90 6.93
CA ARG A 119 14.42 5.34 7.19
C ARG A 119 13.23 6.19 6.78
N THR A 120 12.53 5.79 5.72
CA THR A 120 11.41 6.56 5.16
C THR A 120 10.06 6.01 5.60
N ALA A 121 9.03 6.87 5.64
CA ALA A 121 7.67 6.44 5.94
C ALA A 121 7.17 5.39 4.93
N LYS A 122 7.37 5.67 3.63
CA LYS A 122 7.01 4.74 2.55
C LYS A 122 7.67 3.36 2.71
N GLY A 123 8.94 3.33 3.09
CA GLY A 123 9.65 2.06 3.26
C GLY A 123 9.17 1.29 4.50
N ARG A 124 8.76 1.98 5.57
CA ARG A 124 8.08 1.37 6.72
C ARG A 124 6.70 0.82 6.38
N ASP A 125 5.95 1.49 5.51
CA ASP A 125 4.68 0.98 4.99
C ASP A 125 4.93 -0.31 4.18
N GLN A 126 5.92 -0.30 3.28
CA GLN A 126 6.31 -1.48 2.50
C GLN A 126 6.77 -2.65 3.38
N PHE A 127 7.50 -2.37 4.47
CA PHE A 127 7.86 -3.39 5.46
C PHE A 127 6.61 -3.99 6.12
N SER A 128 5.66 -3.13 6.50
CA SER A 128 4.41 -3.55 7.16
C SER A 128 3.52 -4.38 6.23
N ASP A 129 3.47 -4.04 4.94
CA ASP A 129 2.75 -4.80 3.91
C ASP A 129 3.38 -6.20 3.73
N LYS A 130 4.71 -6.26 3.53
CA LYS A 130 5.45 -7.53 3.42
C LYS A 130 5.26 -8.40 4.67
N LEU A 131 5.30 -7.79 5.85
CA LEU A 131 5.07 -8.49 7.11
C LEU A 131 3.66 -9.08 7.17
N THR A 132 2.65 -8.30 6.77
CA THR A 132 1.25 -8.72 6.74
C THR A 132 1.07 -9.95 5.84
N ASP A 133 1.67 -9.92 4.65
CA ASP A 133 1.65 -11.05 3.69
C ASP A 133 2.33 -12.30 4.23
N LEU A 134 3.48 -12.16 4.91
CA LEU A 134 4.20 -13.30 5.49
C LEU A 134 3.43 -13.92 6.66
N ILE A 135 2.85 -13.09 7.53
CA ILE A 135 2.06 -13.57 8.67
C ILE A 135 0.81 -14.31 8.18
N ASN A 136 0.11 -13.79 7.19
CA ASN A 136 -1.08 -14.43 6.63
C ASN A 136 -0.81 -15.83 6.05
N LYS A 137 0.42 -16.11 5.59
CA LYS A 137 0.82 -17.46 5.15
C LYS A 137 1.06 -18.43 6.31
N SER A 138 1.25 -17.91 7.52
CA SER A 138 1.57 -18.67 8.73
C SER A 138 0.41 -18.78 9.72
N LEU A 139 -0.66 -18.01 9.51
CA LEU A 139 -1.84 -18.02 10.37
C LEU A 139 -2.66 -19.29 10.13
N PRO A 140 -2.91 -20.12 11.16
CA PRO A 140 -3.72 -21.32 11.02
C PRO A 140 -5.19 -21.01 10.73
N GLU A 141 -5.69 -19.93 11.33
CA GLU A 141 -7.08 -19.50 11.26
C GLU A 141 -7.16 -17.98 11.22
N GLY A 142 -8.16 -17.46 10.50
CA GLY A 142 -8.40 -16.04 10.37
C GLY A 142 -7.47 -15.33 9.39
N HIS A 143 -7.49 -14.01 9.45
CA HIS A 143 -6.73 -13.16 8.54
C HIS A 143 -6.23 -11.90 9.27
N LEU A 144 -4.97 -11.55 9.03
CA LEU A 144 -4.38 -10.30 9.43
C LEU A 144 -4.70 -9.22 8.40
N GLY A 145 -5.47 -8.21 8.79
CA GLY A 145 -5.83 -7.09 7.94
C GLY A 145 -4.71 -6.07 7.78
N ASN A 146 -3.99 -5.73 8.85
CA ASN A 146 -2.78 -4.92 8.77
C ASN A 146 -1.85 -5.14 9.97
N ALA A 147 -0.55 -4.98 9.71
CA ALA A 147 0.45 -4.70 10.74
C ALA A 147 0.84 -3.21 10.68
N LYS A 148 1.13 -2.61 11.83
CA LYS A 148 1.62 -1.22 11.91
C LYS A 148 2.73 -1.11 12.94
N ILE A 149 3.69 -0.24 12.65
CA ILE A 149 4.76 0.11 13.57
C ILE A 149 4.23 1.18 14.55
N THR A 150 4.25 0.88 15.84
CA THR A 150 3.78 1.78 16.91
C THR A 150 4.91 2.48 17.65
N ASP A 151 6.10 1.90 17.63
CA ASP A 151 7.34 2.51 18.14
C ASP A 151 8.49 2.11 17.22
N PHE A 152 9.43 3.03 16.98
CA PHE A 152 10.53 2.81 16.05
C PHE A 152 11.77 3.62 16.42
N LEU A 153 12.88 2.92 16.57
CA LEU A 153 14.22 3.47 16.71
C LEU A 153 15.17 2.69 15.80
N LEU A 154 15.94 3.42 15.00
CA LEU A 154 17.03 2.90 14.19
C LEU A 154 18.31 3.64 14.59
N ALA A 155 19.35 2.89 14.94
CA ALA A 155 20.64 3.44 15.32
C ALA A 155 21.78 2.63 14.70
N SER A 156 22.91 3.29 14.44
CA SER A 156 24.17 2.63 14.19
C SER A 156 24.82 2.22 15.51
N ILE A 157 25.53 1.10 15.52
CA ILE A 157 26.27 0.54 16.67
C ILE A 157 27.74 0.96 16.60
#